data_AF-A0A832NJY0-F1
#
_entry.id   AF-A0A832NJY0-F1
#
_cell.length_a   1.000
_cell.length_b   1.000
_cell.length_c   1.000
_cell.angle_alpha   90.00
_cell.angle_beta   90.00
_cell.angle_gamma   90.00
#
_symmetry.space_group_name_H-M   'P 1'
#
loop_
_entity.id
_entity.type
_entity.pdbx_description
1 polymer ?
#
loop_
_entity_poly.entity_id
_entity_poly.type
_entity_poly.pdbx_seq_one_letter_code
_entity_poly.pdbx_strand_id
1 'polypeptide(L)' 'MFIKTVVVGELDTNCYIVGDRNSLAVIDPGADARKIINAIKGTGTFLT' A
#
# COMPACT_ATOMS: atom_id res chain seq x y z
N MET A 1 -8.05 -5.37 -10.78
CA MET A 1 -6.61 -5.05 -10.67
C MET A 1 -6.50 -3.55 -10.43
N PHE A 2 -5.68 -3.12 -9.48
CA PHE A 2 -5.48 -1.70 -9.13
C PHE A 2 -4.01 -1.45 -8.74
N ILE A 3 -3.60 -0.18 -8.85
CA ILE A 3 -2.34 0.33 -8.33
C ILE A 3 -2.68 1.59 -7.53
N LYS A 4 -2.14 1.70 -6.31
CA LYS A 4 -2.28 2.86 -5.44
C LYS A 4 -0.92 3.31 -4.96
N THR A 5 -0.64 4.59 -5.08
CA THR A 5 0.60 5.20 -4.57
C THR A 5 0.37 5.72 -3.14
N VAL A 6 1.33 5.46 -2.26
CA VAL A 6 1.40 5.99 -0.90
C VAL A 6 2.76 6.65 -0.75
N VAL A 7 2.77 7.97 -0.63
CA VAL A 7 3.99 8.73 -0.32
C VAL A 7 4.38 8.45 1.14
N VAL A 8 5.63 8.07 1.39
CA VAL A 8 6.14 7.69 2.71
C VAL A 8 7.50 8.31 3.03
N GLY A 9 7.76 8.52 4.32
CA GLY A 9 9.03 9.02 4.84
C GLY A 9 9.28 10.50 4.54
N GLU A 10 10.41 11.01 5.01
CA GLU A 10 10.76 12.44 4.92
C GLU A 10 11.24 12.87 3.51
N LEU A 11 11.59 11.90 2.66
CA LEU A 11 12.04 12.13 1.28
C LEU A 11 10.92 11.94 0.25
N ASP A 12 9.67 11.81 0.71
CA ASP A 12 8.49 11.60 -0.13
C ASP A 12 8.64 10.42 -1.11
N THR A 13 9.21 9.31 -0.64
CA THR A 13 9.39 8.09 -1.45
C THR A 13 8.02 7.50 -1.81
N ASN A 14 7.89 7.03 -3.05
CA ASN A 14 6.67 6.37 -3.52
C ASN A 14 6.66 4.88 -3.15
N CYS A 15 5.80 4.51 -2.20
CA CYS A 15 5.42 3.13 -1.96
C CYS A 15 4.20 2.78 -2.82
N TYR A 16 4.21 1.64 -3.52
CA TYR A 16 3.09 1.20 -4.34
C TYR A 16 2.39 0.00 -3.71
N ILE A 17 1.06 0.08 -3.63
CA ILE A 17 0.19 -1.04 -3.33
C ILE A 17 -0.42 -1.49 -4.65
N VAL A 18 -0.07 -2.70 -5.08
CA VAL A 18 -0.58 -3.32 -6.29
C VAL A 18 -1.42 -4.52 -5.89
N GLY A 19 -2.61 -4.67 -6.46
CA GLY A 19 -3.46 -5.79 -6.07
C GLY A 19 -4.61 -6.09 -7.01
N ASP A 20 -5.25 -7.20 -6.73
CA ASP A 20 -6.50 -7.63 -7.34
C ASP A 20 -7.52 -8.01 -6.26
N ARG A 21 -8.47 -8.90 -6.58
CA ARG A 21 -9.51 -9.32 -5.66
C ARG A 21 -9.00 -10.22 -4.53
N ASN A 22 -7.93 -10.96 -4.78
CA ASN A 22 -7.48 -12.06 -3.93
C ASN A 22 -6.08 -11.84 -3.37
N SER A 23 -5.30 -10.94 -3.96
CA SER A 23 -3.89 -10.76 -3.64
C SER A 23 -3.48 -9.30 -3.69
N LEU A 24 -2.46 -8.97 -2.90
CA LEU A 24 -1.82 -7.66 -2.92
C LEU A 24 -0.31 -7.82 -2.73
N ALA A 25 0.44 -6.87 -3.27
CA ALA A 25 1.86 -6.70 -3.05
C ALA A 25 2.13 -5.24 -2.67
N VAL A 26 3.10 -5.04 -1.77
CA VAL A 26 3.63 -3.73 -1.41
C VAL A 26 5.04 -3.63 -1.98
N ILE A 27 5.28 -2.59 -2.78
CA ILE A 27 6.55 -2.34 -3.44
C ILE A 27 7.17 -1.10 -2.80
N ASP A 28 8.43 -1.24 -2.39
CA ASP A 28 9.24 -0.19 -1.73
C ASP A 28 8.61 0.40 -0.44
N PRO A 29 8.35 -0.42 0.60
CA PRO A 29 7.78 0.02 1.87
C PRO A 29 8.84 0.69 2.78
N GLY A 30 9.47 1.76 2.31
CA GLY A 30 10.62 2.37 3.00
C GLY A 30 10.31 2.89 4.41
N ALA A 31 9.15 3.52 4.63
CA ALA A 31 8.76 4.13 5.90
C ALA A 31 7.23 4.09 6.14
N ASP A 32 6.77 4.61 7.29
CA ASP A 32 5.34 4.81 7.63
C ASP A 32 4.45 3.56 7.56
N ALA A 33 4.89 2.44 8.15
CA ALA A 33 4.16 1.17 8.13
C ALA A 33 2.65 1.29 8.47
N ARG A 34 2.28 2.13 9.46
CA ARG A 34 0.86 2.36 9.80
C ARG A 34 0.07 3.03 8.68
N LYS A 35 0.68 3.98 7.96
CA LYS A 35 0.06 4.66 6.82
C LYS A 35 -0.20 3.68 5.68
N ILE A 36 0.79 2.82 5.38
CA ILE A 36 0.68 1.76 4.38
C ILE A 36 -0.45 0.79 4.75
N ILE A 37 -0.46 0.27 5.99
CA ILE A 37 -1.50 -0.66 6.47
C ILE A 37 -2.90 -0.05 6.37
N ASN A 38 -3.07 1.22 6.76
CA ASN A 38 -4.35 1.91 6.64
C ASN A 38 -4.76 2.10 5.17
N ALA A 39 -3.80 2.40 4.29
CA ALA A 39 -4.07 2.52 2.87
C ALA A 39 -4.54 1.21 2.25
N ILE A 40 -4.01 0.06 2.69
CA ILE A 40 -4.44 -1.29 2.31
C ILE A 40 -5.86 -1.59 2.83
N LYS A 41 -6.15 -1.31 4.10
CA LYS A 41 -7.52 -1.53 4.65
C LYS A 41 -8.60 -0.77 3.86
N GLY A 42 -8.25 0.36 3.26
CA GLY A 42 -9.13 1.14 2.40
C GLY A 42 -9.29 0.61 0.97
N THR A 43 -8.55 -0.42 0.52
CA THR A 43 -8.66 -0.93 -0.87
C THR A 43 -9.77 -1.96 -1.07
N GLY A 44 -10.54 -2.28 -0.02
CA GLY A 44 -11.66 -3.23 -0.11
C GLY A 44 -11.25 -4.69 -0.29
N THR A 45 -9.96 -4.99 -0.18
CA THR A 45 -9.42 -6.36 -0.20
C THR A 45 -9.43 -6.89 1.23
N PHE A 46 -10.12 -8.01 1.45
CA PHE A 46 -10.25 -8.61 2.78
C PHE A 46 -8.91 -9.25 3.18
N LEU A 47 -8.18 -8.60 4.10
CA LEU A 47 -7.17 -9.28 4.90
C LEU A 47 -7.91 -10.16 5.91
N THR A 48 -8.22 -11.39 5.51
CA THR A 48 -8.62 -12.47 6.44
C THR A 48 -7.43 -12.97 7.22
#